data_AF-A0A8H6EF78-F1
#
_entry.id   AF-A0A8H6EF78-F1
#
_cell.length_a   1.000
_cell.length_b   1.000
_cell.length_c   1.000
_cell.angle_alpha   90.00
_cell.angle_beta   90.00
_cell.angle_gamma   90.00
#
_symmetry.space_group_name_H-M   'P 1'
#
loop_
_entity.id
_entity.type
_entity.pdbx_description
1 polymer ?
#
loop_
_entity_poly.entity_id
_entity_poly.type
_entity_poly.pdbx_seq_one_letter_code
_entity_poly.pdbx_strand_id
1 'polypeptide(L)'
;MFDRLLVLHEGKPAYLGELGQHSRTLIDYFQRHGSRECGVDENPATSIQGVQNQIFSTFLLLTLHGNLVQITLSHFMDSRTLYEARERSSRTYSWIVFVLSNMIAELPGIFFLAAIQFVTWYYPIKICRYTLTTRSLSSRGTLMSLIHVSFFLFSSPFSQMLGTMMPDPATGVNISALLYTSSLIFCRQNPQTRILAPITSLPKFRTFVYRSTPVTYLASSLLSTGISGVNITCASHELLHIVPPPLSPAPHISHPIYRPPPPIYSPQEVSQPAIFVRVGVFYAHRGRDLAISWVYSGVNVGGALGLYWMARVPRKVGVERKMERKMQRKR
;
A
#
# COMPACT_ATOMS: atom_id res chain seq x y z
N MET A 1 -6.47 -21.26 -7.83
CA MET A 1 -5.95 -22.01 -6.66
C MET A 1 -5.27 -23.23 -7.24
N PHE A 2 -3.98 -23.45 -6.98
CA PHE A 2 -3.22 -24.49 -7.67
C PHE A 2 -3.39 -25.81 -6.92
N ASP A 3 -3.92 -26.84 -7.57
CA ASP A 3 -4.13 -28.16 -6.96
C ASP A 3 -2.94 -29.11 -7.14
N ARG A 4 -2.08 -28.83 -8.13
CA ARG A 4 -0.85 -29.58 -8.42
C ARG A 4 0.34 -28.65 -8.48
N LEU A 5 1.45 -29.08 -7.88
CA LEU A 5 2.70 -28.35 -7.83
C LEU A 5 3.79 -29.14 -8.56
N LEU A 6 4.48 -28.48 -9.50
CA LEU A 6 5.72 -28.96 -10.08
C LEU A 6 6.87 -28.16 -9.48
N VAL A 7 7.71 -28.82 -8.67
CA VAL A 7 8.95 -28.25 -8.13
C VAL A 7 10.09 -28.78 -8.99
N LEU A 8 10.93 -27.88 -9.48
CA LEU A 8 12.11 -28.22 -10.25
C LEU A 8 13.36 -27.91 -9.42
N HIS A 9 14.33 -28.83 -9.43
CA HIS A 9 15.67 -28.60 -8.91
C HIS A 9 16.65 -28.81 -10.05
N GLU A 10 17.42 -27.76 -10.39
CA GLU A 10 18.39 -27.76 -11.51
C GLU A 10 17.80 -28.28 -12.83
N GLY A 11 16.59 -27.86 -13.16
CA GLY A 11 15.91 -28.24 -14.42
C GLY A 11 15.33 -29.66 -14.44
N LYS A 12 15.41 -30.41 -13.34
CA LYS A 12 14.80 -31.74 -13.20
C LYS A 12 13.59 -31.69 -12.26
N PRO A 13 12.51 -32.45 -12.54
CA PRO A 13 11.33 -32.51 -11.67
C PRO A 13 11.71 -33.11 -10.31
N ALA A 14 11.74 -32.27 -9.28
CA ALA A 14 11.99 -32.65 -7.90
C ALA A 14 10.71 -33.06 -7.17
N TYR A 15 9.55 -32.53 -7.59
CA TYR A 15 8.24 -32.98 -7.11
C TYR A 15 7.20 -32.66 -8.16
N LEU A 16 6.34 -33.61 -8.53
CA LEU A 16 5.17 -33.37 -9.36
C LEU A 16 3.99 -34.10 -8.73
N GLY A 17 3.11 -33.36 -8.07
CA GLY A 17 2.02 -33.96 -7.30
C GLY A 17 1.02 -32.96 -6.75
N GLU A 18 -0.01 -33.49 -6.09
CA GLU A 18 -1.06 -32.70 -5.45
C GLU A 18 -0.58 -32.18 -4.10
N LEU A 19 -0.92 -30.93 -3.76
CA LEU A 19 -0.51 -30.36 -2.46
C LEU A 19 -1.09 -31.15 -1.27
N GLY A 20 -2.30 -31.69 -1.42
CA GLY A 20 -3.05 -32.31 -0.32
C GLY A 20 -3.60 -31.29 0.70
N GLN A 21 -4.42 -31.78 1.63
CA GLN A 21 -5.07 -30.94 2.63
C GLN A 21 -4.02 -30.35 3.59
N HIS A 22 -3.98 -29.02 3.71
CA HIS A 22 -2.94 -28.28 4.43
C HIS A 22 -1.50 -28.53 3.95
N SER A 23 -1.30 -28.84 2.67
CA SER A 23 0.02 -29.14 2.10
C SER A 23 0.72 -30.38 2.69
N ARG A 24 0.00 -31.25 3.42
CA ARG A 24 0.58 -32.41 4.09
C ARG A 24 1.23 -33.40 3.13
N THR A 25 0.62 -33.66 1.98
CA THR A 25 1.18 -34.58 0.98
C THR A 25 2.52 -34.09 0.44
N LEU A 26 2.66 -32.78 0.23
CA LEU A 26 3.92 -32.14 -0.17
C LEU A 26 4.96 -32.18 0.96
N ILE A 27 4.54 -31.85 2.19
CA ILE A 27 5.40 -31.83 3.38
C ILE A 27 5.95 -33.23 3.65
N ASP A 28 5.09 -34.26 3.67
CA ASP A 28 5.46 -35.65 3.87
C ASP A 28 6.41 -36.14 2.77
N TYR A 29 6.21 -35.72 1.52
CA TYR A 29 7.11 -36.07 0.41
C TYR A 29 8.52 -35.57 0.67
N PHE A 30 8.67 -34.29 1.02
CA PHE A 30 9.98 -33.72 1.29
C PHE A 30 10.60 -34.27 2.57
N GLN A 31 9.80 -34.55 3.61
CA GLN A 31 10.29 -35.16 4.85
C GLN A 31 10.87 -36.54 4.60
N ARG A 32 10.20 -37.35 3.76
CA ARG A 32 10.70 -38.66 3.33
C ARG A 32 11.98 -38.58 2.49
N HIS A 33 12.20 -37.46 1.79
CA HIS A 33 13.40 -37.22 0.98
C HIS A 33 14.47 -36.42 1.73
N GLY A 34 14.44 -36.42 3.07
CA GLY A 34 15.51 -35.88 3.92
C GLY A 34 15.29 -34.44 4.39
N SER A 35 14.11 -33.86 4.17
CA SER A 35 13.76 -32.59 4.80
C SER A 35 13.34 -32.79 6.27
N ARG A 36 13.51 -31.75 7.08
CA ARG A 36 13.15 -31.75 8.51
C ARG A 36 11.64 -31.91 8.70
N GLU A 37 11.25 -32.55 9.80
CA GLU A 37 9.86 -32.53 10.28
C GLU A 37 9.41 -31.09 10.65
N CYS A 38 8.32 -30.63 10.06
CA CYS A 38 7.72 -29.34 10.39
C CYS A 38 7.05 -29.43 11.77
N GLY A 39 7.36 -28.50 12.68
CA GLY A 39 6.68 -28.43 13.97
C GLY A 39 5.17 -28.14 13.78
N VAL A 40 4.33 -28.70 14.65
CA VAL A 40 2.85 -28.57 14.56
C VAL A 40 2.38 -27.11 14.61
N ASP A 41 3.18 -26.23 15.23
CA ASP A 41 2.95 -24.78 15.33
C ASP A 41 3.90 -23.93 14.46
N GLU A 42 4.71 -24.55 13.61
CA GLU A 42 5.70 -23.87 12.79
C GLU A 42 5.01 -23.19 11.60
N ASN A 43 4.48 -21.99 11.87
CA ASN A 43 3.78 -21.20 10.87
C ASN A 43 4.78 -20.46 9.97
N PRO A 44 4.81 -20.73 8.65
CA PRO A 44 5.69 -19.99 7.73
C PRO A 44 5.37 -18.49 7.65
N ALA A 45 4.25 -18.04 8.23
CA ALA A 45 3.90 -16.62 8.29
C ALA A 45 4.55 -15.86 9.47
N THR A 46 4.97 -16.54 10.56
CA THR A 46 5.63 -15.91 11.73
C THR A 46 7.15 -15.90 11.63
N SER A 47 7.70 -16.50 10.56
CA SER A 47 9.13 -16.45 10.25
C SER A 47 9.53 -15.06 9.73
N ILE A 48 10.83 -14.78 9.66
CA ILE A 48 11.33 -13.50 9.14
C ILE A 48 10.91 -13.32 7.67
N GLN A 49 10.97 -14.39 6.87
CA GLN A 49 10.49 -14.42 5.49
C GLN A 49 8.98 -14.22 5.40
N GLY A 50 8.20 -14.77 6.34
CA GLY A 50 6.77 -14.51 6.46
C GLY A 50 6.42 -13.03 6.66
N VAL A 51 7.16 -12.34 7.52
CA VAL A 51 7.02 -10.89 7.75
C VAL A 51 7.43 -10.07 6.52
N GLN A 52 8.48 -10.48 5.81
CA GLN A 52 8.88 -9.83 4.55
C GLN A 52 7.80 -9.96 3.47
N ASN A 53 7.18 -11.13 3.34
CA ASN A 53 6.07 -11.36 2.41
C ASN A 53 4.85 -10.47 2.74
N GLN A 54 4.58 -10.23 4.03
CA GLN A 54 3.50 -9.33 4.47
C GLN A 54 3.80 -7.87 4.10
N ILE A 55 5.04 -7.41 4.31
CA ILE A 55 5.47 -6.06 3.91
C ILE A 55 5.38 -5.90 2.39
N PHE A 56 5.87 -6.88 1.64
CA PHE A 56 5.81 -6.86 0.18
C PHE A 56 4.37 -6.86 -0.33
N SER A 57 3.51 -7.70 0.25
CA SER A 57 2.08 -7.72 -0.09
C SER A 57 1.36 -6.40 0.24
N THR A 58 1.74 -5.74 1.34
CA THR A 58 1.24 -4.38 1.68
C THR A 58 1.66 -3.37 0.61
N PHE A 59 2.91 -3.43 0.15
CA PHE A 59 3.39 -2.57 -0.93
C PHE A 59 2.60 -2.82 -2.23
N LEU A 60 2.40 -4.08 -2.62
CA LEU A 60 1.62 -4.43 -3.82
C LEU A 60 0.17 -3.92 -3.73
N LEU A 61 -0.47 -4.00 -2.56
CA LEU A 61 -1.80 -3.42 -2.36
C LEU A 61 -1.83 -1.92 -2.65
N LEU A 62 -0.80 -1.18 -2.23
CA LEU A 62 -0.72 0.27 -2.51
C LEU A 62 -0.58 0.54 -4.01
N THR A 63 0.13 -0.33 -4.76
CA THR A 63 0.24 -0.16 -6.21
C THR A 63 -1.10 -0.24 -6.96
N LEU A 64 -2.16 -0.79 -6.36
CA LEU A 64 -3.51 -0.80 -6.95
C LEU A 64 -4.06 0.61 -7.22
N HIS A 65 -3.56 1.63 -6.51
CA HIS A 65 -4.00 3.02 -6.70
C HIS A 65 -3.90 3.47 -8.16
N GLY A 66 -2.81 3.13 -8.87
CA GLY A 66 -2.63 3.56 -10.26
C GLY A 66 -3.74 3.06 -11.19
N ASN A 67 -4.16 1.80 -11.01
CA ASN A 67 -5.25 1.21 -11.77
C ASN A 67 -6.60 1.85 -11.43
N LEU A 68 -6.83 2.13 -10.14
CA LEU A 68 -8.05 2.82 -9.71
C LEU A 68 -8.16 4.21 -10.31
N VAL A 69 -7.05 4.97 -10.31
CA VAL A 69 -7.04 6.31 -10.91
C VAL A 69 -7.32 6.25 -12.40
N GLN A 70 -6.75 5.28 -13.12
CA GLN A 70 -6.98 5.15 -14.57
C GLN A 70 -8.47 4.96 -14.91
N ILE A 71 -9.17 4.12 -14.15
CA ILE A 71 -10.58 3.82 -14.38
C ILE A 71 -11.45 5.02 -13.98
N THR A 72 -11.27 5.54 -12.76
CA THR A 72 -12.10 6.64 -12.24
C THR A 72 -11.89 7.94 -13.02
N LEU A 73 -10.65 8.26 -13.40
CA LEU A 73 -10.33 9.46 -14.16
C LEU A 73 -11.05 9.47 -15.52
N SER A 74 -10.99 8.36 -16.25
CA SER A 74 -11.56 8.25 -17.60
C SER A 74 -13.09 8.41 -17.54
N HIS A 75 -13.75 7.70 -16.62
CA HIS A 75 -15.20 7.82 -16.42
C HIS A 75 -15.65 9.24 -16.04
N PHE A 76 -14.90 9.90 -15.16
CA PHE A 76 -15.18 11.29 -14.77
C PHE A 76 -15.01 12.24 -15.95
N MET A 77 -14.02 12.03 -16.81
CA MET A 77 -13.78 12.85 -17.99
C MET A 77 -14.90 12.72 -19.01
N ASP A 78 -15.41 11.52 -19.26
CA ASP A 78 -16.58 11.32 -20.13
C ASP A 78 -17.80 12.08 -19.59
N SER A 79 -18.10 11.93 -18.30
CA SER A 79 -19.18 12.66 -17.64
C SER A 79 -19.00 14.18 -17.73
N ARG A 80 -17.76 14.67 -17.62
CA ARG A 80 -17.42 16.09 -17.74
C ARG A 80 -17.69 16.63 -19.14
N THR A 81 -17.35 15.87 -20.19
CA THR A 81 -17.59 16.32 -21.58
C THR A 81 -19.07 16.50 -21.87
N LEU A 82 -19.92 15.60 -21.37
CA LEU A 82 -21.37 15.69 -21.48
C LEU A 82 -21.90 16.94 -20.76
N TYR A 83 -21.46 17.16 -19.52
CA TYR A 83 -21.85 18.32 -18.71
C TYR A 83 -21.48 19.64 -19.40
N GLU A 84 -20.23 19.77 -19.85
CA GLU A 84 -19.73 21.01 -20.45
C GLU A 84 -20.38 21.31 -21.81
N ALA A 85 -20.64 20.28 -22.63
CA ALA A 85 -21.23 20.44 -23.95
C ALA A 85 -22.73 20.74 -23.92
N ARG A 86 -23.49 20.07 -23.04
CA ARG A 86 -24.97 20.12 -23.06
C ARG A 86 -25.53 20.80 -21.82
N GLU A 87 -25.26 20.24 -20.65
CA GLU A 87 -26.02 20.55 -19.43
C GLU A 87 -25.66 21.92 -18.83
N ARG A 88 -24.43 22.36 -19.07
CA ARG A 88 -23.95 23.67 -18.67
C ARG A 88 -24.58 24.79 -19.49
N SER A 89 -24.76 24.59 -20.80
CA SER A 89 -25.36 25.60 -21.68
C SER A 89 -26.87 25.75 -21.42
N SER A 90 -27.56 24.63 -21.14
CA SER A 90 -28.98 24.60 -20.74
C SER A 90 -29.25 25.05 -19.31
N ARG A 91 -28.21 25.25 -18.47
CA ARG A 91 -28.31 25.63 -17.05
C ARG A 91 -29.16 24.67 -16.21
N THR A 92 -29.08 23.36 -16.51
CA THR A 92 -29.89 22.36 -15.80
C THR A 92 -29.46 22.23 -14.33
N TYR A 93 -28.16 22.31 -14.02
CA TYR A 93 -27.63 22.30 -12.64
C TYR A 93 -26.22 22.92 -12.53
N SER A 94 -25.82 23.24 -11.29
CA SER A 94 -24.54 23.90 -10.99
C SER A 94 -23.35 22.95 -11.09
N TRP A 95 -22.18 23.49 -11.45
CA TRP A 95 -20.93 22.72 -11.55
C TRP A 95 -20.50 22.08 -10.22
N ILE A 96 -20.86 22.68 -9.09
CA ILE A 96 -20.59 22.10 -7.75
C ILE A 96 -21.38 20.79 -7.60
N VAL A 97 -22.64 20.81 -8.05
CA VAL A 97 -23.52 19.63 -8.02
C VAL A 97 -22.98 18.56 -8.96
N PHE A 98 -22.45 18.93 -10.13
CA PHE A 98 -21.77 18.01 -11.06
C PHE A 98 -20.61 17.25 -10.41
N VAL A 99 -19.66 17.97 -9.80
CA VAL A 99 -18.47 17.33 -9.21
C VAL A 99 -18.86 16.47 -8.01
N LEU A 100 -19.69 17.01 -7.10
CA LEU A 100 -20.08 16.28 -5.89
C LEU A 100 -21.00 15.09 -6.18
N SER A 101 -21.89 15.16 -7.18
CA SER A 101 -22.76 14.05 -7.52
C SER A 101 -21.98 12.85 -8.04
N ASN A 102 -20.99 13.08 -8.91
CA ASN A 102 -20.09 12.03 -9.40
C ASN A 102 -19.31 11.40 -8.25
N MET A 103 -18.82 12.20 -7.31
CA MET A 103 -18.10 11.70 -6.15
C MET A 103 -18.99 10.90 -5.19
N ILE A 104 -20.22 11.35 -4.93
CA ILE A 104 -21.17 10.66 -4.05
C ILE A 104 -21.65 9.36 -4.70
N ALA A 105 -21.90 9.36 -6.01
CA ALA A 105 -22.35 8.18 -6.75
C ALA A 105 -21.32 7.03 -6.71
N GLU A 106 -20.03 7.34 -6.53
CA GLU A 106 -18.98 6.33 -6.36
C GLU A 106 -18.93 5.70 -4.96
N LEU A 107 -19.49 6.34 -3.93
CA LEU A 107 -19.37 5.86 -2.54
C LEU A 107 -19.86 4.42 -2.33
N PRO A 108 -21.03 3.98 -2.85
CA PRO A 108 -21.47 2.60 -2.69
C PRO A 108 -20.49 1.61 -3.33
N GLY A 109 -19.96 1.94 -4.51
CA GLY A 109 -18.96 1.14 -5.21
C GLY A 109 -17.63 1.07 -4.45
N ILE A 110 -17.21 2.19 -3.85
CA ILE A 110 -16.02 2.27 -2.97
C ILE A 110 -16.17 1.34 -1.77
N PHE A 111 -17.29 1.38 -1.04
CA PHE A 111 -17.49 0.51 0.11
C PHE A 111 -17.52 -0.97 -0.29
N PHE A 112 -18.15 -1.29 -1.42
CA PHE A 112 -18.21 -2.64 -1.95
C PHE A 112 -16.82 -3.18 -2.35
N LEU A 113 -16.05 -2.42 -3.14
CA LEU A 113 -14.70 -2.80 -3.55
C LEU A 113 -13.73 -2.84 -2.37
N ALA A 114 -13.86 -1.93 -1.41
CA ALA A 114 -13.08 -1.96 -0.18
C ALA A 114 -13.35 -3.21 0.66
N ALA A 115 -14.61 -3.69 0.72
CA ALA A 115 -14.95 -4.94 1.39
C ALA A 115 -14.34 -6.16 0.67
N ILE A 116 -14.41 -6.20 -0.67
CA ILE A 116 -13.77 -7.27 -1.46
C ILE A 116 -12.26 -7.26 -1.27
N GLN A 117 -11.63 -6.08 -1.33
CA GLN A 117 -10.19 -5.94 -1.12
C GLN A 117 -9.81 -6.36 0.30
N PHE A 118 -10.59 -5.96 1.30
CA PHE A 118 -10.38 -6.39 2.68
C PHE A 118 -10.41 -7.92 2.78
N VAL A 119 -11.45 -8.60 2.27
CA VAL A 119 -11.52 -10.07 2.35
C VAL A 119 -10.38 -10.74 1.57
N THR A 120 -10.12 -10.28 0.35
CA THR A 120 -9.12 -10.89 -0.54
C THR A 120 -7.69 -10.67 -0.07
N TRP A 121 -7.43 -9.60 0.69
CA TRP A 121 -6.09 -9.30 1.19
C TRP A 121 -5.89 -9.77 2.65
N TYR A 122 -6.87 -9.56 3.53
CA TYR A 122 -6.76 -9.83 4.96
C TYR A 122 -6.63 -11.33 5.29
N TYR A 123 -7.39 -12.19 4.61
CA TYR A 123 -7.40 -13.63 4.90
C TYR A 123 -6.19 -14.39 4.32
N PRO A 124 -5.77 -14.20 3.05
CA PRO A 124 -4.66 -14.95 2.48
C PRO A 124 -3.30 -14.67 3.14
N ILE A 125 -3.12 -13.46 3.67
CA ILE A 125 -1.89 -13.06 4.39
C ILE A 125 -1.86 -13.63 5.82
N LYS A 126 -2.95 -14.28 6.26
CA LYS A 126 -3.12 -14.92 7.58
C LYS A 126 -2.99 -13.97 8.77
N ILE A 127 -3.17 -12.66 8.57
CA ILE A 127 -3.16 -11.65 9.63
C ILE A 127 -4.26 -11.93 10.68
N CYS A 128 -5.39 -12.49 10.24
CA CYS A 128 -6.48 -12.94 11.12
C CYS A 128 -6.00 -13.91 12.23
N ARG A 129 -5.03 -14.78 11.93
CA ARG A 129 -4.52 -15.76 12.92
C ARG A 129 -3.74 -15.10 14.06
N TYR A 130 -3.06 -13.98 13.78
CA TYR A 130 -2.37 -13.17 14.81
C TYR A 130 -3.35 -12.50 15.76
N THR A 131 -4.50 -12.07 15.24
CA THR A 131 -5.54 -11.41 16.04
C THR A 131 -6.28 -12.37 16.96
N LEU A 132 -6.34 -13.67 16.60
CA LEU A 132 -6.85 -14.74 17.47
C LEU A 132 -5.94 -14.97 18.68
N THR A 133 -4.61 -14.99 18.48
CA THR A 133 -3.63 -15.12 19.57
C THR A 133 -3.70 -13.94 20.54
N THR A 134 -3.95 -12.73 20.02
CA THR A 134 -4.00 -11.48 20.81
C THR A 134 -5.41 -11.17 21.35
N ARG A 135 -6.39 -12.09 21.24
CA ARG A 135 -7.80 -11.97 21.69
C ARG A 135 -8.51 -10.64 21.32
N SER A 136 -8.15 -10.04 20.19
CA SER A 136 -8.68 -8.72 19.75
C SER A 136 -9.14 -8.73 18.29
N LEU A 137 -9.80 -9.82 17.88
CA LEU A 137 -10.24 -10.08 16.51
C LEU A 137 -11.12 -8.95 15.94
N SER A 138 -12.16 -8.55 16.68
CA SER A 138 -13.14 -7.55 16.20
C SER A 138 -12.51 -6.16 16.05
N SER A 139 -11.80 -5.66 17.07
CA SER A 139 -11.20 -4.31 17.02
C SER A 139 -10.17 -4.17 15.90
N ARG A 140 -9.29 -5.16 15.71
CA ARG A 140 -8.25 -5.11 14.67
C ARG A 140 -8.80 -5.34 13.27
N GLY A 141 -9.77 -6.25 13.12
CA GLY A 141 -10.47 -6.47 11.86
C GLY A 141 -11.21 -5.22 11.38
N THR A 142 -11.93 -4.54 12.28
CA THR A 142 -12.63 -3.28 11.98
C THR A 142 -11.66 -2.15 11.64
N LEU A 143 -10.54 -2.01 12.37
CA LEU A 143 -9.53 -1.01 12.01
C LEU A 143 -8.94 -1.29 10.62
N MET A 144 -8.66 -2.56 10.30
CA MET A 144 -8.13 -2.94 9.00
C MET A 144 -9.11 -2.66 7.85
N SER A 145 -10.41 -2.94 8.05
CA SER A 145 -11.43 -2.60 7.04
C SER A 145 -11.59 -1.10 6.86
N LEU A 146 -11.55 -0.31 7.93
CA LEU A 146 -11.56 1.16 7.86
C LEU A 146 -10.36 1.73 7.10
N ILE A 147 -9.18 1.14 7.26
CA ILE A 147 -7.98 1.55 6.50
C ILE A 147 -8.16 1.25 5.00
N HIS A 148 -8.76 0.11 4.64
CA HIS A 148 -9.08 -0.22 3.24
C HIS A 148 -10.09 0.77 2.66
N VAL A 149 -11.15 1.09 3.38
CA VAL A 149 -12.11 2.14 2.96
C VAL A 149 -11.40 3.48 2.78
N SER A 150 -10.51 3.87 3.70
CA SER A 150 -9.74 5.11 3.59
C SER A 150 -8.85 5.16 2.34
N PHE A 151 -8.30 4.02 1.90
CA PHE A 151 -7.48 3.96 0.68
C PHE A 151 -8.30 4.30 -0.57
N PHE A 152 -9.51 3.76 -0.69
CA PHE A 152 -10.40 4.09 -1.81
C PHE A 152 -10.97 5.51 -1.72
N LEU A 153 -11.34 5.98 -0.51
CA LEU A 153 -11.78 7.36 -0.27
C LEU A 153 -10.69 8.39 -0.53
N PHE A 154 -9.42 8.02 -0.49
CA PHE A 154 -8.34 8.90 -0.95
C PHE A 154 -8.20 8.87 -2.48
N SER A 155 -8.23 7.67 -3.06
CA SER A 155 -7.92 7.42 -4.47
C SER A 155 -8.95 8.04 -5.43
N SER A 156 -10.24 7.91 -5.13
CA SER A 156 -11.32 8.45 -5.96
C SER A 156 -11.26 9.99 -6.11
N PRO A 157 -11.31 10.80 -5.04
CA PRO A 157 -11.23 12.25 -5.17
C PRO A 157 -9.89 12.74 -5.70
N PHE A 158 -8.77 12.01 -5.49
CA PHE A 158 -7.50 12.34 -6.14
C PHE A 158 -7.59 12.24 -7.67
N SER A 159 -8.30 11.23 -8.17
CA SER A 159 -8.53 11.01 -9.60
C SER A 159 -9.42 12.10 -10.19
N GLN A 160 -10.52 12.42 -9.52
CA GLN A 160 -11.44 13.47 -9.96
C GLN A 160 -10.77 14.85 -9.90
N MET A 161 -9.91 15.12 -8.90
CA MET A 161 -9.13 16.34 -8.84
C MET A 161 -8.27 16.54 -10.10
N LEU A 162 -7.53 15.50 -10.54
CA LEU A 162 -6.78 15.56 -11.79
C LEU A 162 -7.70 15.65 -13.01
N GLY A 163 -8.81 14.91 -13.00
CA GLY A 163 -9.82 14.91 -14.05
C GLY A 163 -10.51 16.26 -14.27
N THR A 164 -10.53 17.14 -13.28
CA THR A 164 -11.08 18.50 -13.46
C THR A 164 -10.17 19.41 -14.28
N MET A 165 -8.85 19.22 -14.21
CA MET A 165 -7.88 20.07 -14.91
C MET A 165 -7.54 19.54 -16.30
N MET A 166 -7.31 18.23 -16.41
CA MET A 166 -6.64 17.65 -17.58
C MET A 166 -7.51 17.73 -18.84
N PRO A 167 -6.93 18.10 -20.00
CA PRO A 167 -7.67 18.13 -21.25
C PRO A 167 -7.94 16.72 -21.79
N ASP A 168 -6.99 15.81 -21.62
CA ASP A 168 -7.04 14.44 -22.11
C ASP A 168 -6.79 13.41 -20.97
N PRO A 169 -7.35 12.19 -21.08
CA PRO A 169 -7.25 11.19 -20.02
C PRO A 169 -5.83 10.62 -19.90
N ALA A 170 -5.10 10.46 -21.01
CA ALA A 170 -3.76 9.89 -21.00
C ALA A 170 -2.77 10.73 -20.19
N THR A 171 -2.77 12.05 -20.36
CA THR A 171 -1.95 13.00 -19.61
C THR A 171 -2.29 12.96 -18.13
N GLY A 172 -3.58 12.91 -17.77
CA GLY A 172 -3.99 12.82 -16.37
C GLY A 172 -3.54 11.52 -15.70
N VAL A 173 -3.61 10.38 -16.39
CA VAL A 173 -3.09 9.10 -15.88
C VAL A 173 -1.58 9.15 -15.73
N ASN A 174 -0.84 9.68 -16.70
CA ASN A 174 0.62 9.75 -16.63
C ASN A 174 1.11 10.68 -15.51
N ILE A 175 0.45 11.82 -15.30
CA ILE A 175 0.75 12.73 -14.19
C ILE A 175 0.44 12.05 -12.85
N SER A 176 -0.73 11.40 -12.74
CA SER A 176 -1.08 10.61 -11.56
C SER A 176 -0.01 9.55 -11.25
N ALA A 177 0.40 8.77 -12.25
CA ALA A 177 1.40 7.72 -12.10
C ALA A 177 2.74 8.29 -11.64
N LEU A 178 3.18 9.44 -12.17
CA LEU A 178 4.41 10.12 -11.75
C LEU A 178 4.33 10.60 -10.31
N LEU A 179 3.23 11.26 -9.92
CA LEU A 179 3.02 11.76 -8.56
C LEU A 179 2.95 10.62 -7.54
N TYR A 180 2.26 9.54 -7.89
CA TYR A 180 2.08 8.38 -7.03
C TYR A 180 3.36 7.55 -6.89
N THR A 181 4.07 7.28 -8.00
CA THR A 181 5.33 6.54 -7.99
C THR A 181 6.41 7.31 -7.23
N SER A 182 6.49 8.63 -7.44
CA SER A 182 7.36 9.50 -6.64
C SER A 182 7.02 9.40 -5.16
N SER A 183 5.73 9.41 -4.83
CA SER A 183 5.29 9.24 -3.44
C SER A 183 5.71 7.90 -2.85
N LEU A 184 5.58 6.78 -3.57
CA LEU A 184 6.02 5.46 -3.09
C LEU A 184 7.54 5.39 -2.86
N ILE A 185 8.33 6.01 -3.75
CA ILE A 185 9.80 6.09 -3.61
C ILE A 185 10.20 6.93 -2.39
N PHE A 186 9.51 8.06 -2.17
CA PHE A 186 9.80 9.00 -1.09
C PHE A 186 9.00 8.75 0.20
N CYS A 187 8.16 7.70 0.26
CA CYS A 187 7.34 7.33 1.43
C CYS A 187 8.16 6.99 2.68
N ARG A 188 9.49 7.00 2.61
CA ARG A 188 10.38 6.60 3.69
C ARG A 188 10.71 7.80 4.57
N GLN A 189 10.54 7.66 5.89
CA GLN A 189 11.02 8.66 6.86
C GLN A 189 12.26 8.19 7.64
N ASN A 190 12.37 6.90 7.97
CA ASN A 190 13.28 6.43 9.01
C ASN A 190 14.58 5.78 8.47
N PRO A 191 15.77 6.19 8.97
CA PRO A 191 17.10 5.66 8.62
C PRO A 191 17.22 4.17 8.35
N GLN A 192 16.55 3.37 9.18
CA GLN A 192 16.76 1.92 9.28
C GLN A 192 15.77 1.08 8.46
N THR A 193 14.82 1.71 7.76
CA THR A 193 13.78 1.01 7.01
C THR A 193 14.30 0.61 5.64
N ARG A 194 14.45 -0.71 5.42
CA ARG A 194 15.04 -1.34 4.24
C ARG A 194 13.96 -2.04 3.42
N ILE A 195 12.96 -1.29 2.95
CA ILE A 195 11.91 -1.84 2.07
C ILE A 195 12.19 -1.40 0.62
N LEU A 196 12.59 -0.14 0.39
CA LEU A 196 13.14 0.35 -0.88
C LEU A 196 14.25 1.39 -0.60
N ALA A 197 15.47 1.12 -1.07
CA ALA A 197 16.69 1.97 -1.11
C ALA A 197 17.22 2.66 0.19
N PRO A 198 18.56 2.75 0.40
CA PRO A 198 19.18 3.43 1.56
C PRO A 198 18.96 4.96 1.56
N ILE A 199 18.99 5.62 2.76
CA ILE A 199 18.69 7.08 2.94
C ILE A 199 19.76 7.97 2.37
N THR A 200 20.98 7.46 2.38
CA THR A 200 22.18 8.22 2.11
C THR A 200 22.23 8.75 0.69
N SER A 201 21.37 8.26 -0.22
CA SER A 201 21.26 8.71 -1.60
C SER A 201 20.09 9.66 -1.91
N LEU A 202 19.24 10.02 -0.94
CA LEU A 202 18.03 10.82 -1.20
C LEU A 202 18.19 12.30 -0.78
N PRO A 203 17.76 13.27 -1.62
CA PRO A 203 17.85 14.70 -1.30
C PRO A 203 16.89 15.13 -0.19
N LYS A 204 17.20 16.27 0.47
CA LYS A 204 16.44 16.81 1.62
C LYS A 204 14.95 17.10 1.33
N PHE A 205 14.56 17.28 0.06
CA PHE A 205 13.16 17.48 -0.37
C PHE A 205 12.23 16.31 0.00
N ARG A 206 12.77 15.12 0.29
CA ARG A 206 12.02 13.94 0.75
C ARG A 206 11.06 14.23 1.92
N THR A 207 11.45 15.09 2.88
CA THR A 207 10.62 15.38 4.06
C THR A 207 9.30 16.04 3.68
N PHE A 208 9.30 16.86 2.63
CA PHE A 208 8.10 17.47 2.09
C PHE A 208 7.20 16.41 1.46
N VAL A 209 7.74 15.58 0.55
CA VAL A 209 6.98 14.53 -0.14
C VAL A 209 6.41 13.52 0.84
N TYR A 210 7.19 13.11 1.85
CA TYR A 210 6.75 12.21 2.91
C TYR A 210 5.53 12.77 3.66
N ARG A 211 5.54 14.07 3.97
CA ARG A 211 4.44 14.72 4.67
C ARG A 211 3.24 14.94 3.76
N SER A 212 3.43 15.26 2.48
CA SER A 212 2.36 15.64 1.55
C SER A 212 1.51 14.48 1.04
N THR A 213 1.92 13.23 1.24
CA THR A 213 1.24 12.08 0.64
C THR A 213 0.64 11.17 1.71
N PRO A 214 -0.69 10.92 1.70
CA PRO A 214 -1.36 10.07 2.68
C PRO A 214 -1.00 8.58 2.61
N VAL A 215 -0.37 8.15 1.51
CA VAL A 215 0.04 6.75 1.28
C VAL A 215 1.04 6.28 2.35
N THR A 216 1.89 7.17 2.86
CA THR A 216 2.83 6.87 3.95
C THR A 216 2.11 6.46 5.23
N TYR A 217 1.09 7.23 5.60
CA TYR A 217 0.29 7.04 6.80
C TYR A 217 -0.60 5.79 6.65
N LEU A 218 -1.18 5.57 5.47
CA LEU A 218 -1.93 4.35 5.18
C LEU A 218 -1.05 3.09 5.24
N ALA A 219 0.16 3.13 4.67
CA ALA A 219 1.13 2.03 4.74
C ALA A 219 1.55 1.73 6.20
N SER A 220 1.86 2.78 6.97
CA SER A 220 2.20 2.69 8.39
C SER A 220 1.06 2.07 9.19
N SER A 221 -0.20 2.48 8.94
CA SER A 221 -1.38 1.98 9.63
C SER A 221 -1.69 0.52 9.27
N LEU A 222 -1.59 0.14 7.98
CA LEU A 222 -1.73 -1.25 7.52
C LEU A 222 -0.72 -2.17 8.20
N LEU A 223 0.55 -1.78 8.20
CA LEU A 223 1.63 -2.62 8.71
C LEU A 223 1.63 -2.72 10.24
N SER A 224 1.44 -1.59 10.94
CA SER A 224 1.36 -1.58 12.41
C SER A 224 0.19 -2.42 12.92
N THR A 225 -0.96 -2.31 12.28
CA THR A 225 -2.18 -3.05 12.67
C THR A 225 -2.05 -4.54 12.37
N GLY A 226 -1.34 -4.90 11.29
CA GLY A 226 -1.16 -6.30 10.88
C GLY A 226 -0.17 -7.10 11.72
N ILE A 227 0.98 -6.50 12.11
CA ILE A 227 2.13 -7.25 12.67
C ILE A 227 2.29 -7.09 14.19
N SER A 228 1.60 -6.12 14.81
CA SER A 228 1.76 -5.85 16.24
C SER A 228 1.29 -7.03 17.11
N GLY A 229 2.07 -7.41 18.14
CA GLY A 229 1.70 -8.44 19.12
C GLY A 229 2.08 -9.88 18.79
N VAL A 230 2.76 -10.13 17.66
CA VAL A 230 3.24 -11.46 17.21
C VAL A 230 4.68 -11.73 17.66
N ASN A 231 4.92 -12.82 18.39
CA ASN A 231 6.29 -13.28 18.65
C ASN A 231 6.91 -13.83 17.36
N ILE A 232 8.05 -13.27 16.94
CA ILE A 232 8.71 -13.63 15.67
C ILE A 232 9.84 -14.59 16.00
N THR A 233 9.61 -15.85 15.66
CA THR A 233 10.56 -16.94 15.85
C THR A 233 11.18 -17.29 14.51
N CYS A 234 12.52 -17.29 14.44
CA CYS A 234 13.24 -17.73 13.25
C CYS A 234 12.92 -19.21 12.98
N ALA A 235 12.54 -19.53 11.74
CA ALA A 235 12.43 -20.92 11.34
C ALA A 235 13.82 -21.53 11.17
N SER A 236 13.95 -22.84 11.34
CA SER A 236 15.27 -23.50 11.32
C SER A 236 16.02 -23.36 9.98
N HIS A 237 15.28 -23.12 8.89
CA HIS A 237 15.83 -22.89 7.54
C HIS A 237 16.23 -21.42 7.27
N GLU A 238 15.93 -20.50 8.18
CA GLU A 238 16.39 -19.10 8.13
C GLU A 238 17.71 -18.91 8.88
N LEU A 239 18.18 -19.94 9.59
CA LEU A 239 19.43 -19.93 10.34
C LEU A 239 20.59 -20.25 9.39
N LEU A 240 21.54 -19.33 9.30
CA LEU A 240 22.79 -19.57 8.59
C LEU A 240 23.65 -20.55 9.39
N HIS A 241 23.80 -21.78 8.90
CA HIS A 241 24.70 -22.75 9.47
C HIS A 241 26.14 -22.46 9.01
N ILE A 242 26.92 -21.77 9.83
CA ILE A 242 28.34 -21.54 9.57
C ILE A 242 29.09 -22.80 10.02
N VAL A 243 29.59 -23.58 9.06
CA VAL A 243 30.54 -24.66 9.36
C VAL A 243 31.90 -23.99 9.63
N PRO A 244 32.46 -24.10 10.85
CA PRO A 244 33.78 -23.57 11.12
C PRO A 244 34.80 -24.27 10.22
N PRO A 245 35.76 -23.55 9.61
CA PRO A 245 36.80 -24.17 8.81
C PRO A 245 37.58 -25.17 9.68
N PRO A 246 37.97 -26.34 9.14
CA PRO A 246 38.73 -27.34 9.88
C PRO A 246 40.02 -26.68 10.40
N LEU A 247 40.30 -26.88 11.68
CA LEU A 247 41.45 -26.30 12.38
C LEU A 247 42.76 -26.64 11.65
N SER A 248 43.20 -25.76 10.76
CA SER A 248 44.60 -25.63 10.43
C SER A 248 45.20 -24.58 11.37
N PRO A 249 46.35 -24.86 12.01
CA PRO A 249 47.01 -23.91 12.89
C PRO A 249 47.75 -22.90 12.02
N ALA A 250 47.10 -21.80 11.66
CA ALA A 250 47.75 -20.65 11.04
C ALA A 250 47.15 -19.33 11.54
N PRO A 251 47.98 -18.28 11.66
CA PRO A 251 47.94 -17.34 12.75
C PRO A 251 46.86 -16.26 12.56
N HIS A 252 46.34 -15.81 13.69
CA HIS A 252 45.54 -14.59 13.90
C HIS A 252 45.48 -13.61 12.71
N ILE A 253 44.51 -13.80 11.83
CA ILE A 253 44.00 -12.69 11.01
C ILE A 253 43.03 -11.93 11.91
N SER A 254 43.58 -11.00 12.68
CA SER A 254 42.86 -9.96 13.41
C SER A 254 42.25 -8.97 12.41
N HIS A 255 41.20 -9.37 11.71
CA HIS A 255 40.25 -8.42 11.17
C HIS A 255 39.28 -8.02 12.30
N PRO A 256 39.00 -6.73 12.53
CA PRO A 256 38.11 -6.27 13.60
C PRO A 256 36.62 -6.66 13.41
N ILE A 257 36.33 -7.57 12.49
CA ILE A 257 34.98 -8.02 12.11
C ILE A 257 34.58 -9.29 12.88
N TYR A 258 35.53 -10.03 13.47
CA TYR A 258 35.22 -11.23 14.23
C TYR A 258 35.11 -10.94 15.73
N ARG A 259 33.98 -10.32 16.13
CA ARG A 259 33.48 -10.58 17.49
C ARG A 259 33.14 -12.07 17.55
N PRO A 260 33.56 -12.83 18.58
CA PRO A 260 33.16 -14.21 18.72
C PRO A 260 31.62 -14.26 18.67
N PRO A 261 31.01 -15.08 17.79
CA PRO A 261 29.57 -15.20 17.76
C PRO A 261 29.10 -15.67 19.16
N PRO A 262 28.03 -15.08 19.71
CA PRO A 262 27.44 -15.60 20.94
C PRO A 262 27.09 -17.08 20.74
N PRO A 263 27.12 -17.89 21.82
CA PRO A 263 27.02 -19.35 21.73
C PRO A 263 25.83 -19.78 20.88
N ILE A 264 26.15 -20.68 19.96
CA ILE A 264 25.25 -21.34 19.02
C ILE A 264 24.15 -22.04 19.83
N TYR A 265 22.90 -21.86 19.41
CA TYR A 265 21.65 -22.31 20.04
C TYR A 265 21.09 -21.44 21.18
N SER A 266 20.60 -20.26 20.81
CA SER A 266 19.23 -19.92 21.22
C SER A 266 18.46 -19.52 19.96
N PRO A 267 17.19 -19.96 19.78
CA PRO A 267 16.29 -19.29 18.86
C PRO A 267 16.18 -17.86 19.38
N GLN A 268 16.96 -16.96 18.80
CA GLN A 268 16.97 -15.59 19.25
C GLN A 268 15.61 -15.03 18.84
N GLU A 269 14.68 -14.95 19.80
CA GLU A 269 13.41 -14.28 19.61
C GLU A 269 13.75 -12.87 19.15
N VAL A 270 13.49 -12.58 17.87
CA VAL A 270 13.68 -11.22 17.39
C VAL A 270 12.55 -10.43 17.99
N SER A 271 12.87 -9.72 19.07
CA SER A 271 11.87 -8.92 19.77
C SER A 271 11.16 -7.98 18.78
N GLN A 272 9.82 -8.03 18.78
CA GLN A 272 8.96 -7.14 18.00
C GLN A 272 9.44 -5.67 17.95
N PRO A 273 9.87 -5.04 19.07
CA PRO A 273 10.37 -3.66 19.03
C PRO A 273 11.56 -3.46 18.09
N ALA A 274 12.45 -4.44 17.92
CA ALA A 274 13.60 -4.32 17.01
C ALA A 274 13.16 -4.24 15.54
N ILE A 275 12.10 -4.95 15.16
CA ILE A 275 11.53 -4.91 13.80
C ILE A 275 10.71 -3.63 13.61
N PHE A 276 9.97 -3.19 14.61
CA PHE A 276 9.19 -1.95 14.56
C PHE A 276 10.09 -0.72 14.47
N VAL A 277 11.24 -0.73 15.16
CA VAL A 277 12.28 0.30 15.06
C VAL A 277 12.97 0.27 13.69
N ARG A 278 13.28 -0.93 13.15
CA ARG A 278 13.80 -1.06 11.77
C ARG A 278 12.82 -0.51 10.74
N VAL A 279 11.54 -0.84 10.85
CA VAL A 279 10.53 -0.41 9.86
C VAL A 279 9.99 1.01 10.14
N GLY A 280 10.28 1.57 11.31
CA GLY A 280 9.85 2.91 11.70
C GLY A 280 8.34 3.03 11.91
N VAL A 281 7.66 1.95 12.28
CA VAL A 281 6.21 1.85 12.36
C VAL A 281 5.81 1.49 13.79
N PHE A 282 5.03 2.36 14.44
CA PHE A 282 4.62 2.21 15.84
C PHE A 282 3.12 1.94 15.95
N TYR A 283 2.74 0.95 16.77
CA TYR A 283 1.33 0.61 16.99
C TYR A 283 0.51 1.78 17.55
N ALA A 284 1.11 2.66 18.35
CA ALA A 284 0.44 3.81 18.95
C ALA A 284 -0.11 4.83 17.93
N HIS A 285 0.49 4.90 16.73
CA HIS A 285 0.14 5.92 15.73
C HIS A 285 -0.97 5.50 14.77
N ARG A 286 -1.43 4.24 14.80
CA ARG A 286 -2.41 3.67 13.86
C ARG A 286 -3.67 4.52 13.65
N GLY A 287 -4.24 5.05 14.73
CA GLY A 287 -5.46 5.87 14.69
C GLY A 287 -5.21 7.29 14.19
N ARG A 288 -4.09 7.90 14.60
CA ARG A 288 -3.64 9.21 14.09
C ARG A 288 -3.41 9.14 12.58
N ASP A 289 -2.70 8.12 12.12
CA ASP A 289 -2.33 7.95 10.73
C ASP A 289 -3.58 7.75 9.84
N LEU A 290 -4.60 7.04 10.35
CA LEU A 290 -5.91 6.92 9.69
C LEU A 290 -6.69 8.25 9.67
N ALA A 291 -6.66 9.03 10.75
CA ALA A 291 -7.32 10.33 10.77
C ALA A 291 -6.66 11.31 9.78
N ILE A 292 -5.32 11.28 9.68
CA ILE A 292 -4.58 12.09 8.72
C ILE A 292 -4.99 11.73 7.29
N SER A 293 -5.15 10.44 6.95
CA SER A 293 -5.56 10.06 5.59
C SER A 293 -6.96 10.58 5.22
N TRP A 294 -7.89 10.63 6.17
CA TRP A 294 -9.22 11.22 5.95
C TRP A 294 -9.16 12.73 5.70
N VAL A 295 -8.28 13.45 6.43
CA VAL A 295 -8.05 14.88 6.18
C VAL A 295 -7.55 15.09 4.75
N TYR A 296 -6.61 14.26 4.27
CA TYR A 296 -6.16 14.32 2.87
C TYR A 296 -7.25 14.02 1.86
N SER A 297 -8.13 13.06 2.13
CA SER A 297 -9.32 12.84 1.29
C SER A 297 -10.17 14.10 1.18
N GLY A 298 -10.44 14.78 2.31
CA GLY A 298 -11.16 16.06 2.32
C GLY A 298 -10.44 17.17 1.55
N VAL A 299 -9.12 17.26 1.67
CA VAL A 299 -8.29 18.20 0.89
C VAL A 299 -8.40 17.91 -0.61
N ASN A 300 -8.44 16.64 -1.03
CA ASN A 300 -8.64 16.31 -2.45
C ASN A 300 -10.02 16.70 -2.95
N VAL A 301 -11.08 16.59 -2.13
CA VAL A 301 -12.42 17.10 -2.49
C VAL A 301 -12.39 18.62 -2.69
N GLY A 302 -11.81 19.34 -1.73
CA GLY A 302 -11.64 20.79 -1.85
C GLY A 302 -10.78 21.18 -3.05
N GLY A 303 -9.74 20.40 -3.32
CA GLY A 303 -8.86 20.52 -4.48
C GLY A 303 -9.61 20.33 -5.79
N ALA A 304 -10.44 19.29 -5.91
CA ALA A 304 -11.26 19.05 -7.10
C ALA A 304 -12.21 20.23 -7.39
N LEU A 305 -12.87 20.76 -6.35
CA LEU A 305 -13.74 21.92 -6.49
C LEU A 305 -12.97 23.19 -6.86
N GLY A 306 -11.83 23.42 -6.20
CA GLY A 306 -10.99 24.60 -6.42
C GLY A 306 -10.34 24.62 -7.80
N LEU A 307 -9.83 23.47 -8.26
CA LEU A 307 -9.21 23.33 -9.58
C LEU A 307 -10.25 23.40 -10.70
N TYR A 308 -11.43 22.80 -10.52
CA TYR A 308 -12.54 22.97 -11.47
C TYR A 308 -12.94 24.45 -11.59
N TRP A 309 -13.07 25.13 -10.46
CA TRP A 309 -13.36 26.57 -10.43
C TRP A 309 -12.28 27.40 -11.14
N MET A 310 -11.01 27.11 -10.88
CA MET A 310 -9.89 27.85 -11.47
C MET A 310 -9.75 27.63 -12.98
N ALA A 311 -9.86 26.39 -13.44
CA ALA A 311 -9.58 26.05 -14.83
C ALA A 311 -10.78 26.23 -15.77
N ARG A 312 -12.01 26.02 -15.27
CA ARG A 312 -13.18 25.82 -16.15
C ARG A 312 -14.35 26.77 -15.89
N VAL A 313 -14.36 27.55 -14.80
CA VAL A 313 -15.39 28.56 -14.56
C VAL A 313 -14.96 29.90 -15.18
N PRO A 314 -15.63 30.37 -16.26
CA PRO A 314 -15.27 31.62 -16.91
C PRO A 314 -15.53 32.76 -15.93
N ARG A 315 -14.47 33.46 -15.54
CA ARG A 315 -14.57 34.67 -14.72
C ARG A 315 -15.05 35.83 -15.60
N LYS A 316 -16.38 35.93 -15.73
CA LYS A 316 -17.15 37.08 -16.24
C LYS A 316 -16.92 37.47 -17.71
N VAL A 317 -17.58 36.72 -18.60
CA VAL A 317 -18.19 37.22 -19.86
C VAL A 317 -19.13 38.43 -19.59
N GLY A 318 -19.54 38.66 -18.34
CA GLY A 318 -20.34 39.81 -17.93
C GLY A 318 -19.63 41.17 -18.00
N VAL A 319 -18.30 41.25 -18.11
CA VAL A 319 -17.59 42.53 -18.31
C VAL A 319 -17.61 42.92 -19.78
N GLU A 320 -17.28 41.99 -20.70
CA GLU A 320 -17.40 42.21 -22.15
C GLU A 320 -18.84 42.55 -22.55
N ARG A 321 -19.83 41.78 -22.08
CA ARG A 321 -21.25 42.05 -22.39
C ARG A 321 -21.76 43.36 -21.77
N LYS A 322 -21.18 43.81 -20.64
CA LYS A 322 -21.44 45.16 -20.08
C LYS A 322 -20.73 46.25 -20.89
N MET A 323 -19.55 45.98 -21.44
CA MET A 323 -18.79 46.88 -22.30
C MET A 323 -19.48 47.06 -23.65
N GLU A 324 -19.92 45.96 -24.29
CA GLU A 324 -20.72 45.95 -25.52
C GLU A 324 -22.04 46.70 -25.34
N ARG A 325 -22.78 46.44 -24.25
CA ARG A 325 -24.02 47.19 -23.92
C ARG A 325 -23.75 48.67 -23.63
N LYS A 326 -22.59 49.03 -23.08
CA LYS A 326 -22.17 50.43 -22.88
C LYS A 326 -21.75 51.10 -24.18
N MET A 327 -21.13 50.37 -25.12
CA MET A 327 -20.79 50.88 -26.46
C MET A 327 -22.03 51.05 -27.33
N GLN A 328 -22.99 50.11 -27.27
CA GLN A 328 -24.27 50.22 -28.00
C GLN A 328 -25.17 51.35 -27.48
N ARG A 329 -25.10 51.70 -26.19
CA ARG A 329 -25.80 52.88 -25.63
C ARG A 329 -25.13 54.23 -25.95
N LYS A 330 -23.92 54.23 -26.52
CA LYS A 330 -23.17 55.44 -26.89
C LYS A 330 -23.20 55.73 -28.40
N ARG A 331 -23.82 54.87 -29.21
CA ARG A 331 -24.17 55.13 -30.61
C ARG A 331 -25.62 55.56 -30.68
#